data_AF-A0A080WHG2-F1
#
_entry.id   AF-A0A080WHG2-F1
#
_cell.length_a   1.000
_cell.length_b   1.000
_cell.length_c   1.000
_cell.angle_alpha   90.00
_cell.angle_beta   90.00
_cell.angle_gamma   90.00
#
_symmetry.space_group_name_H-M   'P 1'
#
loop_
_entity.id
_entity.type
_entity.pdbx_description
1 polymer ?
#
loop_
_entity_poly.entity_id
_entity_poly.type
_entity_poly.pdbx_seq_one_letter_code
_entity_poly.pdbx_strand_id
1 'polypeptide(L)'
;MFNVIAIAIILLDGWGMIGIWTSRFGFHNTWEVWAYQAFYGLFVCPWYSYSQIMISEVTPRGREFLFFSLFSIIGKTSSFIGPLVSSAIIDASPSGNNSTPFYFLFALSLASFVFLFFFVDVPKSRREQELFLAREKARLAEREEPLTG
;
A
#
# COMPACT_ATOMS: atom_id res chain seq x y z
N MET A 1 -10.31 -8.71 -1.10
CA MET A 1 -10.25 -7.71 0.00
C MET A 1 -9.25 -6.61 -0.32
N PHE A 2 -8.00 -6.93 -0.67
CA PHE A 2 -6.99 -5.95 -1.11
C PHE A 2 -7.48 -4.98 -2.22
N ASN A 3 -8.07 -5.52 -3.30
CA ASN A 3 -8.60 -4.70 -4.40
C ASN A 3 -9.71 -3.73 -3.96
N VAL A 4 -10.51 -4.10 -2.94
CA VAL A 4 -11.58 -3.23 -2.42
C VAL A 4 -10.99 -2.01 -1.74
N ILE A 5 -9.92 -2.20 -0.97
CA ILE A 5 -9.22 -1.11 -0.30
C ILE A 5 -8.52 -0.21 -1.31
N ALA A 6 -7.86 -0.80 -2.32
CA ALA A 6 -7.21 -0.02 -3.36
C ALA A 6 -8.21 0.83 -4.17
N ILE A 7 -9.38 0.26 -4.52
CA ILE A 7 -10.47 1.02 -5.14
C ILE A 7 -10.97 2.13 -4.21
N ALA A 8 -11.13 1.85 -2.91
CA ALA A 8 -11.54 2.87 -1.94
C ALA A 8 -10.52 4.03 -1.83
N ILE A 9 -9.22 3.74 -1.89
CA ILE A 9 -8.16 4.77 -1.91
C ILE A 9 -8.27 5.62 -3.19
N ILE A 10 -8.46 5.00 -4.35
CA ILE A 10 -8.63 5.73 -5.62
C ILE A 10 -9.88 6.61 -5.58
N LEU A 11 -10.98 6.12 -5.01
CA LEU A 11 -12.22 6.90 -4.84
C LEU A 11 -12.01 8.07 -3.89
N LEU A 12 -11.24 7.88 -2.82
CA LEU A 12 -10.90 8.92 -1.84
C LEU A 12 -10.01 10.00 -2.47
N ASP A 13 -8.95 9.61 -3.17
CA ASP A 13 -8.08 10.54 -3.90
C ASP A 13 -8.85 11.25 -5.02
N GLY A 14 -9.76 10.55 -5.69
CA GLY A 14 -10.65 11.10 -6.70
C GLY A 14 -11.63 12.13 -6.12
N TRP A 15 -12.17 11.88 -4.92
CA TRP A 15 -12.97 12.86 -4.18
C TRP A 15 -12.15 14.13 -3.88
N GLY A 16 -10.91 13.96 -3.42
CA GLY A 16 -9.99 15.09 -3.20
C GLY A 16 -9.67 15.85 -4.49
N MET A 17 -9.51 15.14 -5.60
CA MET A 17 -9.25 15.72 -6.93
C MET A 17 -10.46 16.49 -7.49
N ILE A 18 -11.69 16.01 -7.25
CA ILE A 18 -12.93 16.73 -7.63
C ILE A 18 -13.02 18.10 -6.94
N GLY A 19 -12.43 18.22 -5.75
CA GLY A 19 -12.29 19.49 -5.01
C GLY A 19 -11.46 20.57 -5.69
N ILE A 20 -10.70 20.21 -6.72
CA ILE A 20 -9.89 21.15 -7.48
C ILE A 20 -10.71 21.82 -8.59
N TRP A 21 -11.71 21.12 -9.14
CA TRP A 21 -12.52 21.59 -10.27
C TRP A 21 -13.87 22.22 -9.86
N THR A 22 -14.34 21.96 -8.63
CA THR A 22 -15.67 22.39 -8.18
C THR A 22 -15.59 23.33 -6.97
N SER A 23 -16.19 24.52 -7.07
CA SER A 23 -16.28 25.53 -5.99
C SER A 23 -17.37 25.26 -4.95
N ARG A 24 -18.09 24.12 -5.06
CA ARG A 24 -19.17 23.70 -4.16
C ARG A 24 -18.89 22.40 -3.38
N PHE A 25 -17.82 21.68 -3.72
CA PHE A 25 -17.58 20.31 -3.27
C PHE A 25 -16.10 20.01 -3.32
N GLY A 26 -15.54 19.51 -2.22
CA GLY A 26 -14.13 19.19 -2.04
C GLY A 26 -13.45 20.15 -1.07
N PHE A 27 -13.67 19.93 0.22
CA PHE A 27 -13.10 20.65 1.35
C PHE A 27 -13.57 22.11 1.52
N HIS A 28 -14.69 22.48 0.90
CA HIS A 28 -15.28 23.82 1.09
C HIS A 28 -16.25 23.87 2.28
N ASN A 29 -16.84 22.73 2.66
CA ASN A 29 -17.73 22.61 3.81
C ASN A 29 -17.17 21.69 4.90
N THR A 30 -17.38 22.04 6.16
CA THR A 30 -16.92 21.25 7.33
C THR A 30 -17.46 19.81 7.33
N TRP A 31 -18.68 19.59 6.81
CA TRP A 31 -19.28 18.25 6.76
C TRP A 31 -18.53 17.31 5.81
N GLU A 32 -17.94 17.83 4.72
CA GLU A 32 -17.18 17.04 3.75
C GLU A 32 -15.91 16.50 4.39
N VAL A 33 -15.29 17.27 5.30
CA VAL A 33 -14.14 16.82 6.08
C VAL A 33 -14.51 15.63 6.96
N TRP A 34 -15.65 15.71 7.66
CA TRP A 34 -16.13 14.61 8.51
C TRP A 34 -16.50 13.36 7.70
N ALA A 35 -17.18 13.53 6.57
CA ALA A 35 -17.51 12.42 5.67
C ALA A 35 -16.25 11.76 5.09
N TYR A 36 -15.28 12.57 4.66
CA TYR A 36 -13.97 12.10 4.19
C TYR A 36 -13.24 11.32 5.29
N GLN A 37 -13.21 11.84 6.52
CA GLN A 37 -12.53 11.17 7.63
C GLN A 37 -13.21 9.86 8.05
N ALA A 38 -14.55 9.82 8.01
CA ALA A 38 -15.32 8.60 8.25
C ALA A 38 -15.04 7.54 7.18
N PHE A 39 -15.03 7.93 5.89
CA PHE A 39 -14.70 7.02 4.80
C PHE A 39 -13.25 6.52 4.88
N TYR A 40 -12.30 7.43 5.13
CA TYR A 40 -10.90 7.09 5.34
C TYR A 40 -10.72 6.10 6.49
N GLY A 41 -11.36 6.37 7.64
CA GLY A 41 -11.30 5.49 8.80
C GLY A 41 -11.88 4.11 8.56
N LEU A 42 -12.98 4.02 7.82
CA LEU A 42 -13.69 2.75 7.63
C LEU A 42 -13.09 1.88 6.51
N PHE A 43 -12.65 2.51 5.42
CA PHE A 43 -12.21 1.79 4.22
C PHE A 43 -10.70 1.83 3.99
N VAL A 44 -10.01 2.90 4.41
CA VAL A 44 -8.57 3.07 4.16
C VAL A 44 -7.74 2.55 5.34
N CYS A 45 -8.11 2.80 6.60
CA CYS A 45 -7.36 2.29 7.75
C CYS A 45 -7.11 0.76 7.76
N PRO A 46 -8.04 -0.11 7.30
CA PRO A 46 -7.76 -1.54 7.18
C PRO A 46 -6.52 -1.87 6.33
N TRP A 47 -6.10 -0.98 5.42
CA TRP A 47 -4.88 -1.12 4.61
C TRP A 47 -3.65 -1.47 5.44
N TYR A 48 -3.48 -0.89 6.63
CA TYR A 48 -2.31 -1.15 7.48
C TYR A 48 -2.26 -2.59 7.97
N SER A 49 -3.41 -3.18 8.31
CA SER A 49 -3.49 -4.58 8.71
C SER A 49 -3.28 -5.50 7.51
N TYR A 50 -3.94 -5.22 6.39
CA TYR A 50 -3.80 -6.03 5.18
C TYR A 50 -2.37 -6.01 4.61
N SER A 51 -1.69 -4.87 4.65
CA SER A 51 -0.30 -4.77 4.19
C SER A 51 0.65 -5.64 5.01
N GLN A 52 0.42 -5.73 6.33
CA GLN A 52 1.21 -6.62 7.20
C GLN A 52 0.92 -8.10 6.97
N ILE A 53 -0.34 -8.47 6.70
CA ILE A 53 -0.70 -9.84 6.33
C ILE A 53 -0.06 -10.20 4.99
N MET A 54 -0.17 -9.32 3.99
CA MET A 54 0.42 -9.52 2.65
C MET A 54 1.92 -9.76 2.71
N ILE A 55 2.67 -8.92 3.42
CA ILE A 55 4.12 -9.12 3.53
C ILE A 55 4.45 -10.42 4.27
N SER A 56 3.65 -10.82 5.27
CA SER A 56 3.85 -12.08 5.99
C SER A 56 3.68 -13.33 5.10
N GLU A 57 2.75 -13.28 4.13
CA GLU A 57 2.52 -14.38 3.19
C GLU A 57 3.62 -14.50 2.12
N VAL A 58 4.27 -13.38 1.79
CA VAL A 58 5.37 -13.33 0.80
C VAL A 58 6.72 -13.64 1.45
N THR A 59 6.82 -13.52 2.77
CA THR A 59 8.09 -13.62 3.49
C THR A 59 8.48 -15.07 3.77
N PRO A 60 9.67 -15.54 3.34
CA PRO A 60 10.10 -16.92 3.58
C PRO A 60 10.45 -17.14 5.05
N ARG A 61 10.15 -18.35 5.55
CA ARG A 61 10.43 -18.73 6.94
C ARG A 61 11.92 -18.65 7.25
N GLY A 62 12.24 -18.13 8.43
CA GLY A 62 13.63 -17.90 8.86
C GLY A 62 14.27 -16.61 8.36
N ARG A 63 13.62 -15.85 7.46
CA ARG A 63 14.07 -14.50 7.04
C ARG A 63 13.05 -13.40 7.35
N GLU A 64 12.12 -13.69 8.25
CA GLU A 64 11.01 -12.80 8.60
C GLU A 64 11.49 -11.41 8.98
N PHE A 65 12.47 -11.33 9.86
CA PHE A 65 13.05 -10.07 10.30
C PHE A 65 13.60 -9.21 9.14
N LEU A 66 14.23 -9.82 8.13
CA LEU A 66 14.80 -9.08 7.01
C LEU A 66 13.71 -8.43 6.14
N PHE A 67 12.66 -9.18 5.79
CA PHE A 67 11.58 -8.65 4.95
C PHE A 67 10.71 -7.65 5.70
N PHE A 68 10.39 -7.92 6.98
CA PHE A 68 9.64 -6.97 7.80
C PHE A 68 10.43 -5.69 8.08
N SER A 69 11.74 -5.77 8.33
CA SER A 69 12.57 -4.58 8.53
C SER A 69 12.69 -3.75 7.24
N LEU A 70 12.88 -4.39 6.08
CA LEU A 70 12.90 -3.71 4.79
C LEU A 70 11.57 -3.03 4.48
N PHE A 71 10.45 -3.73 4.70
CA PHE A 71 9.10 -3.16 4.53
C PHE A 71 8.87 -1.94 5.45
N SER A 72 9.32 -2.03 6.71
CA SER A 72 9.24 -0.93 7.67
C SER A 72 10.08 0.28 7.26
N ILE A 73 11.31 0.06 6.78
CA ILE A 73 12.19 1.13 6.30
C ILE A 73 11.56 1.84 5.12
N ILE A 74 11.09 1.10 4.10
CA ILE A 74 10.43 1.68 2.93
C ILE A 74 9.18 2.48 3.33
N GLY A 75 8.36 1.93 4.23
CA GLY A 75 7.18 2.62 4.75
C GLY A 75 7.52 3.95 5.43
N LYS A 76 8.55 3.98 6.27
CA LYS A 76 9.01 5.21 6.95
C LYS A 76 9.60 6.23 5.98
N THR A 77 10.38 5.79 5.00
CA THR A 77 10.93 6.66 3.96
C THR A 77 9.81 7.29 3.13
N SER A 78 8.77 6.54 2.79
CA SER A 78 7.60 7.07 2.08
C SER A 78 6.87 8.15 2.89
N SER A 79 6.69 7.96 4.20
CA SER A 79 6.07 8.94 5.09
C SER A 79 6.83 10.27 5.18
N PHE A 80 8.14 10.26 4.92
CA PHE A 80 8.95 11.46 4.85
C PHE A 80 8.86 12.16 3.49
N ILE A 81 8.89 11.39 2.39
CA ILE A 81 8.88 11.93 1.03
C ILE A 81 7.51 12.51 0.66
N GLY A 82 6.42 11.86 1.08
CA GLY A 82 5.05 12.26 0.73
C GLY A 82 4.74 13.74 1.03
N PRO A 83 4.93 14.22 2.28
CA PRO A 83 4.72 15.61 2.63
C PRO A 83 5.65 16.57 1.88
N LEU A 84 6.92 16.20 1.68
CA LEU A 84 7.87 17.05 0.95
C LEU A 84 7.43 17.28 -0.49
N VAL A 85 7.02 16.22 -1.19
CA VAL A 85 6.52 16.33 -2.57
C VAL A 85 5.19 17.08 -2.59
N SER A 86 4.29 16.79 -1.65
CA SER A 86 2.98 17.44 -1.58
C SER A 86 3.10 18.94 -1.32
N SER A 87 3.96 19.36 -0.39
CA SER A 87 4.23 20.76 -0.11
C SER A 87 4.87 21.47 -1.30
N ALA A 88 5.85 20.84 -1.97
CA ALA A 88 6.46 21.41 -3.17
C ALA A 88 5.44 21.63 -4.30
N ILE A 89 4.45 20.75 -4.43
CA ILE A 89 3.34 20.89 -5.40
C ILE A 89 2.45 22.08 -5.03
N ILE A 90 2.15 22.27 -3.75
CA ILE A 90 1.35 23.42 -3.27
C ILE A 90 2.10 24.73 -3.55
N ASP A 91 3.38 24.80 -3.19
CA ASP A 91 4.22 25.99 -3.36
C ASP A 91 4.43 26.37 -4.84
N ALA A 92 4.50 25.38 -5.72
CA ALA A 92 4.61 25.59 -7.17
C ALA A 92 3.27 25.99 -7.84
N SER A 93 2.14 25.87 -7.14
CA SER A 93 0.83 26.17 -7.71
C SER A 93 0.52 27.68 -7.67
N PRO A 94 0.21 28.34 -8.80
CA PRO A 94 -0.06 29.78 -8.87
C PRO A 94 -1.21 30.27 -7.98
N SER A 95 -2.11 29.36 -7.57
CA SER A 95 -3.31 29.66 -6.78
C SER A 95 -3.15 29.33 -5.29
N GLY A 96 -2.06 28.68 -4.86
CA GLY A 96 -1.90 28.21 -3.47
C GLY A 96 -3.02 27.28 -2.98
N ASN A 97 -3.68 26.55 -3.88
CA ASN A 97 -4.79 25.68 -3.53
C ASN A 97 -4.30 24.39 -2.87
N ASN A 98 -4.65 24.19 -1.61
CA ASN A 98 -4.30 23.01 -0.80
C ASN A 98 -4.78 21.67 -1.37
N SER A 99 -5.70 21.70 -2.34
CA SER A 99 -6.20 20.50 -3.01
C SER A 99 -5.29 20.01 -4.15
N THR A 100 -4.28 20.80 -4.56
CA THR A 100 -3.40 20.46 -5.70
C THR A 100 -2.59 19.17 -5.57
N PRO A 101 -2.15 18.70 -4.38
CA PRO A 101 -1.46 17.42 -4.24
C PRO A 101 -2.31 16.22 -4.63
N PHE A 102 -3.65 16.33 -4.60
CA PHE A 102 -4.53 15.22 -4.94
C PHE A 102 -4.36 14.75 -6.38
N TYR A 103 -3.89 15.57 -7.32
CA TYR A 103 -3.54 15.09 -8.67
C TYR A 103 -2.39 14.09 -8.65
N PHE A 104 -1.33 14.40 -7.88
CA PHE A 104 -0.18 13.53 -7.73
C PHE A 104 -0.57 12.25 -6.98
N LEU A 105 -1.34 12.38 -5.89
CA LEU A 105 -1.80 11.24 -5.10
C LEU A 105 -2.72 10.32 -5.92
N PHE A 106 -3.68 10.87 -6.66
CA PHE A 106 -4.58 10.10 -7.52
C PHE A 106 -3.84 9.38 -8.65
N ALA A 107 -2.92 10.07 -9.33
CA ALA A 107 -2.11 9.44 -10.37
C ALA A 107 -1.24 8.32 -9.80
N LEU A 108 -0.62 8.54 -8.63
CA LEU A 108 0.22 7.57 -7.96
C LEU A 108 -0.57 6.36 -7.46
N SER A 109 -1.76 6.57 -6.90
CA SER A 109 -2.62 5.48 -6.41
C SER A 109 -3.19 4.66 -7.56
N LEU A 110 -3.59 5.29 -8.65
CA LEU A 110 -4.02 4.60 -9.87
C LEU A 110 -2.89 3.77 -10.47
N ALA A 111 -1.69 4.35 -10.62
CA ALA A 111 -0.52 3.65 -11.13
C ALA A 111 -0.15 2.46 -10.22
N SER A 112 -0.18 2.65 -8.90
CA SER A 112 0.10 1.60 -7.92
C SER A 112 -0.93 0.46 -7.99
N PHE A 113 -2.21 0.80 -8.13
CA PHE A 113 -3.27 -0.21 -8.27
C PHE A 113 -3.12 -1.01 -9.56
N VAL A 114 -2.90 -0.35 -10.70
CA VAL A 114 -2.68 -1.03 -11.98
C VAL A 114 -1.46 -1.95 -11.89
N PHE A 115 -0.35 -1.47 -11.33
CA PHE A 115 0.85 -2.28 -11.16
C PHE A 115 0.58 -3.52 -10.30
N LEU A 116 -0.04 -3.36 -9.13
CA LEU A 116 -0.31 -4.47 -8.22
C LEU A 116 -1.36 -5.44 -8.81
N PHE A 117 -2.35 -4.94 -9.54
CA PHE A 117 -3.37 -5.78 -10.17
C PHE A 117 -2.77 -6.70 -11.25
N PHE A 118 -1.80 -6.21 -12.03
CA PHE A 118 -1.17 -7.02 -13.08
C PHE A 118 -0.01 -7.88 -12.58
N PHE A 119 0.78 -7.40 -11.61
CA PHE A 119 2.03 -8.06 -11.21
C PHE A 119 1.91 -8.90 -9.93
N VAL A 120 0.91 -8.66 -9.08
CA VAL A 120 0.82 -9.33 -7.77
C VAL A 120 -0.34 -10.31 -7.71
N ASP A 121 0.00 -11.59 -7.84
CA ASP A 121 -0.90 -12.72 -7.59
C ASP A 121 -0.58 -13.33 -6.21
N VAL A 122 -1.37 -12.92 -5.20
CA VAL A 122 -1.23 -13.37 -3.80
C VAL A 122 -1.52 -14.88 -3.66
N PRO A 123 -2.61 -15.44 -4.24
CA PRO A 123 -2.84 -16.88 -4.23
C PRO A 123 -1.69 -17.71 -4.81
N LYS A 124 -1.11 -17.25 -5.92
CA LYS A 124 0.06 -17.91 -6.53
C LYS A 124 1.27 -17.84 -5.63
N SER A 125 1.56 -16.66 -5.05
CA SER A 125 2.67 -16.47 -4.10
C SER A 125 2.58 -17.44 -2.91
N ARG A 126 1.38 -17.62 -2.35
CA ARG A 126 1.17 -18.54 -1.21
C ARG A 126 1.49 -20.00 -1.56
N ARG A 127 1.05 -20.46 -2.74
CA ARG A 127 1.35 -21.83 -3.21
C ARG A 127 2.83 -22.05 -3.50
N GLU A 128 3.49 -21.08 -4.13
CA GLU A 128 4.93 -21.15 -4.41
C GLU A 128 5.76 -21.15 -3.12
N GLN A 129 5.33 -20.39 -2.11
CA GLN A 129 5.89 -20.40 -0.76
C GLN A 129 5.76 -21.76 -0.08
N GLU A 130 4.55 -22.35 -0.05
CA GLU A 130 4.33 -23.67 0.55
C GLU A 130 5.20 -24.75 -0.12
N LEU A 131 5.31 -24.72 -1.45
CA LEU A 131 6.16 -25.62 -2.24
C LEU A 131 7.65 -25.40 -1.95
N PHE A 132 8.10 -24.14 -1.82
CA PHE A 132 9.48 -23.82 -1.47
C PHE A 132 9.83 -24.35 -0.07
N LEU A 133 8.95 -24.12 0.92
CA LEU A 133 9.11 -24.60 2.29
C LEU A 133 9.14 -26.12 2.37
N ALA A 134 8.31 -26.82 1.60
CA ALA A 134 8.32 -28.28 1.53
C ALA A 134 9.65 -28.81 0.96
N ARG A 135 10.19 -28.17 -0.08
CA ARG A 135 11.49 -28.53 -0.67
C ARG A 135 12.67 -28.23 0.25
N GLU A 136 12.63 -27.12 0.97
CA GLU A 136 13.69 -26.76 1.92
C GLU A 136 13.71 -27.71 3.12
N LYS A 137 12.54 -28.08 3.66
CA LYS A 137 12.44 -29.13 4.69
C LYS A 137 12.98 -30.48 4.22
N ALA A 138 12.65 -30.89 2.99
CA ALA A 138 13.15 -32.15 2.43
C ALA A 138 14.68 -32.14 2.29
N ARG A 139 15.27 -31.05 1.78
CA ARG A 139 16.73 -30.89 1.70
C ARG A 139 17.43 -30.90 3.06
N LEU A 140 16.82 -30.29 4.07
CA LEU A 140 17.37 -30.30 5.42
C LEU A 140 17.31 -31.70 6.03
N ALA A 141 16.22 -32.44 5.81
CA ALA A 141 16.09 -33.83 6.25
C ALA A 141 17.11 -34.77 5.57
N GLU A 142 17.33 -34.62 4.25
CA GLU A 142 18.37 -35.36 3.51
C GLU A 142 19.79 -35.03 3.99
N ARG A 143 20.02 -33.82 4.51
CA ARG A 143 21.32 -33.40 5.03
C ARG A 143 21.54 -33.80 6.49
N GLU A 144 20.46 -34.08 7.23
CA GLU A 144 20.48 -34.56 8.61
C GLU A 144 20.51 -36.09 8.72
N GLU A 145 20.20 -36.85 7.66
CA GLU A 145 20.55 -38.28 7.58
C GLU A 145 22.09 -38.40 7.58
N PRO A 146 22.71 -38.82 8.71
CA PRO A 146 24.15 -38.97 8.75
C PRO A 146 24.54 -40.14 7.85
N LEU A 147 25.78 -40.09 7.39
CA LEU A 147 26.54 -41.21 6.83
C LEU A 147 26.60 -42.40 7.81
N THR A 148 25.49 -43.09 8.05
CA THR A 148 25.44 -44.41 8.69
C THR A 148 25.42 -45.45 7.59
N GLY A 149 26.57 -45.62 6.96
CA GLY A 149 26.87 -46.67 6.00
C GLY A 149 28.31 -47.12 6.21
#